data_AF-A0A7T2YW77-F1
#
_entry.id   AF-A0A7T2YW77-F1
#
_cell.length_a   1.000
_cell.length_b   1.000
_cell.length_c   1.000
_cell.angle_alpha   90.00
_cell.angle_beta   90.00
_cell.angle_gamma   90.00
#
_symmetry.space_group_name_H-M   'P 1'
#
loop_
_entity.id
_entity.type
_entity.pdbx_description
1 polymer ?
#
loop_
_entity_poly.entity_id
_entity_poly.type
_entity_poly.pdbx_seq_one_letter_code
_entity_poly.pdbx_strand_id
1 'polypeptide(L)' 'MKKDHAIALLGGTAKKAAEAMGYRAVQTVYLWPDELPQATADRVMGAVARISKPVAAGVPPPSNQELSHG' A
#
# COMPACT_ATOMS: atom_id res chain seq x y z
N MET A 1 -4.00 -12.91 -4.31
CA MET A 1 -4.11 -11.80 -5.30
C MET A 1 -2.89 -11.85 -6.22
N LYS A 2 -3.01 -11.60 -7.53
CA LYS A 2 -1.83 -11.60 -8.43
C LYS A 2 -1.05 -10.28 -8.38
N LYS A 3 0.28 -10.35 -8.48
CA LYS A 3 1.18 -9.19 -8.50
C LYS A 3 0.80 -8.17 -9.56
N ASP A 4 0.62 -8.61 -10.81
CA ASP A 4 0.25 -7.72 -11.92
C ASP A 4 -1.06 -6.97 -11.65
N HIS A 5 -2.05 -7.66 -11.08
CA HIS A 5 -3.32 -7.04 -10.71
C HIS A 5 -3.12 -5.98 -9.62
N ALA A 6 -2.28 -6.25 -8.61
CA ALA A 6 -1.97 -5.26 -7.58
C ALA A 6 -1.28 -4.01 -8.14
N ILE A 7 -0.31 -4.21 -9.05
CA ILE A 7 0.37 -3.11 -9.71
C ILE A 7 -0.61 -2.29 -10.57
N ALA A 8 -1.52 -2.95 -11.28
CA ALA A 8 -2.57 -2.30 -12.07
C ALA A 8 -3.45 -1.39 -11.19
N LEU A 9 -3.93 -1.87 -10.05
CA LEU A 9 -4.78 -1.11 -9.14
C LEU A 9 -4.05 0.08 -8.49
N LEU A 10 -2.75 -0.05 -8.21
CA LEU A 10 -1.95 1.00 -7.58
C LEU A 10 -1.38 2.02 -8.58
N GLY A 11 -1.86 2.02 -9.82
CA GLY A 11 -1.51 3.02 -10.84
C GLY A 11 -0.74 2.50 -12.06
N GLY A 12 -0.64 1.18 -12.22
CA GLY A 12 -0.16 0.50 -13.44
C GLY A 12 1.35 0.32 -13.55
N THR A 13 2.15 0.81 -12.59
CA THR A 13 3.62 0.64 -12.62
C THR A 13 4.16 0.33 -11.24
N ALA A 14 5.28 -0.42 -11.18
CA ALA A 14 5.92 -0.77 -9.91
C ALA A 14 6.33 0.47 -9.10
N LYS A 15 6.70 1.57 -9.77
CA LYS A 15 7.03 2.84 -9.12
C LYS A 15 5.81 3.43 -8.40
N LYS A 16 4.68 3.59 -9.10
CA LYS A 16 3.43 4.08 -8.49
C LYS A 16 2.91 3.16 -7.39
N ALA A 17 3.06 1.85 -7.58
CA ALA A 17 2.74 0.87 -6.55
C ALA A 17 3.59 1.06 -5.28
N ALA A 18 4.89 1.29 -5.44
CA ALA A 18 5.77 1.59 -4.31
C ALA A 18 5.38 2.89 -3.60
N GLU A 19 5.09 3.95 -4.35
CA GLU A 19 4.65 5.24 -3.82
C GLU A 19 3.33 5.12 -3.05
N ALA A 20 2.34 4.42 -3.62
CA ALA A 20 1.05 4.16 -2.99
C ALA A 20 1.14 3.33 -1.71
N MET A 21 2.06 2.36 -1.70
CA MET A 21 2.33 1.52 -0.54
C MET A 21 3.20 2.21 0.52
N GLY A 22 3.78 3.37 0.21
CA GLY A 22 4.71 4.09 1.09
C GLY A 22 6.10 3.45 1.16
N TYR A 23 6.50 2.65 0.17
CA TYR A 23 7.85 2.10 0.10
C TYR A 23 8.83 3.13 -0.41
N ARG A 24 10.00 3.20 0.24
CA ARG A 24 11.13 4.04 -0.21
C ARG A 24 11.82 3.50 -1.46
N ALA A 25 11.74 2.18 -1.67
CA ALA A 25 12.42 1.49 -2.76
C ALA A 25 11.42 0.75 -3.65
N VAL A 26 11.50 0.99 -4.95
CA VAL A 26 10.66 0.31 -5.96
C VAL A 26 11.02 -1.19 -6.04
N GLN A 27 12.25 -1.56 -5.69
CA GLN A 27 12.69 -2.96 -5.64
C GLN A 27 11.81 -3.85 -4.77
N THR A 28 11.20 -3.32 -3.71
CA THR A 28 10.28 -4.07 -2.85
C THR A 28 9.08 -4.62 -3.61
N VAL A 29 8.58 -3.90 -4.63
CA VAL A 29 7.46 -4.34 -5.48
C VAL A 29 7.90 -5.44 -6.45
N TYR A 30 9.14 -5.36 -6.95
CA TYR A 30 9.70 -6.40 -7.81
C TYR A 30 9.95 -7.73 -7.08
N LEU A 31 10.25 -7.66 -5.77
CA LEU A 31 10.42 -8.82 -4.90
C LEU A 31 9.11 -9.50 -4.53
N TRP A 32 7.96 -8.96 -4.93
CA TRP A 32 6.68 -9.60 -4.68
C TRP A 32 6.58 -10.94 -5.42
N PRO A 33 6.11 -12.00 -4.73
CA PRO A 33 5.77 -13.24 -5.41
C PRO A 33 4.65 -13.00 -6.42
N ASP A 34 4.56 -13.89 -7.43
CA ASP A 34 3.49 -13.83 -8.44
C ASP A 34 2.10 -13.83 -7.79
N GLU A 35 1.93 -14.68 -6.78
CA GLU A 35 0.79 -14.69 -5.90
C GLU A 35 1.11 -14.00 -4.58
N LEU A 36 0.47 -12.87 -4.33
CA LEU A 36 0.66 -12.08 -3.12
C LEU A 36 0.03 -12.82 -1.92
N PRO A 37 0.78 -12.92 -0.81
CA PRO A 37 0.23 -13.39 0.44
C PRO A 37 -0.87 -12.44 0.92
N GLN A 38 -1.83 -12.98 1.67
CA GLN A 38 -3.02 -12.26 2.12
C GLN A 38 -2.68 -10.95 2.82
N ALA A 39 -1.61 -10.92 3.63
CA ALA A 39 -1.14 -9.70 4.31
C ALA A 39 -0.70 -8.60 3.33
N THR A 40 -0.06 -8.94 2.21
CA THR A 40 0.32 -7.96 1.19
C THR A 40 -0.90 -7.52 0.40
N ALA A 41 -1.79 -8.45 0.05
CA ALA A 41 -3.04 -8.13 -0.64
C ALA A 41 -3.91 -7.14 0.17
N ASP A 42 -4.03 -7.35 1.49
CA ASP A 42 -4.77 -6.45 2.38
C ASP A 42 -4.17 -5.03 2.39
N ARG A 43 -2.84 -4.92 2.51
CA ARG A 43 -2.14 -3.63 2.41
C ARG A 43 -2.35 -2.94 1.07
N VAL A 44 -2.34 -3.70 -0.03
CA VAL A 44 -2.63 -3.18 -1.38
C VAL A 44 -4.04 -2.62 -1.42
N MET A 45 -5.04 -3.36 -0.94
CA MET A 45 -6.43 -2.88 -0.90
C MET A 45 -6.58 -1.62 -0.04
N GLY A 46 -5.89 -1.55 1.10
CA GLY A 46 -5.84 -0.35 1.93
C GLY A 46 -5.19 0.85 1.21
N ALA A 47 -4.13 0.62 0.45
CA ALA A 47 -3.49 1.66 -0.37
C ALA A 47 -4.40 2.13 -1.52
N VAL A 48 -5.07 1.21 -2.22
CA VAL A 48 -6.06 1.53 -3.26
C VAL A 48 -7.20 2.37 -2.70
N ALA A 49 -7.72 2.03 -1.52
CA ALA A 49 -8.76 2.80 -0.86
C ALA A 49 -8.33 4.24 -0.52
N ARG A 50 -7.03 4.47 -0.26
CA ARG A 50 -6.47 5.82 -0.04
C ARG A 50 -6.36 6.61 -1.34
N ILE A 51 -6.00 5.96 -2.46
CA ILE A 51 -5.89 6.62 -3.78
C ILE A 51 -7.27 6.99 -4.31
N SER A 52 -8.24 6.09 -4.21
CA SER A 52 -9.58 6.27 -4.80
C SER A 52 -10.48 7.22 -4.02
N LYS A 53 -10.12 7.61 -2.79
CA LYS A 53 -10.93 8.51 -1.99
C LYS A 53 -10.51 9.96 -2.27
N PRO A 54 -11.38 10.78 -2.93
CA PRO A 54 -11.11 12.20 -3.05
C PRO A 54 -11.02 12.80 -1.64
N VAL A 55 -10.03 13.66 -1.46
CA VAL A 55 -9.60 14.36 -0.24
C VAL A 55 -10.73 15.05 0.56
N ALA A 56 -11.54 14.28 1.27
CA ALA A 56 -12.53 14.79 2.23
C ALA A 56 -12.40 14.19 3.64
N ALA A 57 -11.34 13.44 3.92
CA ALA A 57 -11.09 12.92 5.27
C ALA A 57 -9.60 12.98 5.59
N GLY A 58 -9.16 14.12 6.13
CA GLY A 58 -7.86 14.31 6.74
C GLY A 58 -7.71 13.46 8.00
N VAL A 59 -7.38 12.19 7.82
CA VAL A 59 -6.84 11.34 8.89
C VAL A 59 -5.47 10.85 8.42
N PRO A 60 -4.36 11.40 8.93
CA PRO A 60 -3.05 10.78 8.73
C PRO A 60 -3.08 9.36 9.32
N PRO A 61 -2.35 8.39 8.74
CA PRO A 61 -2.31 7.03 9.30
C PRO A 61 -1.80 7.09 10.74
N PRO A 62 -2.24 6.19 11.63
CA PRO A 62 -1.70 6.12 12.98
C PRO A 62 -0.21 5.83 12.87
N SER A 63 0.61 6.86 13.05
CA SER A 63 2.00 6.72 13.41
C SER A 63 1.99 5.98 14.74
N ASN A 64 2.64 4.83 14.75
CA ASN A 64 2.83 3.97 15.92
C ASN A 64 3.60 4.75 17.00
N GLN A 65 2.90 5.55 17.83
CA GLN A 65 3.39 5.99 19.13
C GLN A 65 2.49 5.43 20.21
N GLU A 66 3.15 4.61 21.01
CA GLU A 66 2.65 3.73 22.03
C GLU A 66 1.92 4.46 23.15
N LEU A 67 1.04 3.69 23.79
CA LEU A 67 0.53 3.92 25.12
C LEU A 67 1.66 4.39 26.06
N SER A 68 1.60 5.64 26.50
CA SER A 68 2.33 6.07 27.70
C SER A 68 1.32 6.06 28.84
N HIS A 69 1.46 5.06 29.72
CA HIS A 69 0.87 5.05 31.06
C HIS A 69 1.17 6.35 31.80
N GLY A 70 0.17 6.85 32.53
CA GLY A 70 0.29 7.87 33.56
C GLY A 70 -0.94 7.85 34.44
#